data_AF-F1L581-F1
#
_entry.id   AF-F1L581-F1
#
_cell.length_a   1.000
_cell.length_b   1.000
_cell.length_c   1.000
_cell.angle_alpha   90.00
_cell.angle_beta   90.00
_cell.angle_gamma   90.00
#
_symmetry.space_group_name_H-M   'P 1'
#
loop_
_entity.id
_entity.type
_entity.pdbx_description
1 polymer ?
#
loop_
_entity_poly.entity_id
_entity_poly.type
_entity_poly.pdbx_seq_one_letter_code
_entity_poly.pdbx_strand_id
1 'polypeptide(L)'
;MFVRLGFYYRRSLGEVLLKQRGNPMSGELISDPFLATFPIVAEQLDVMDLVRSLWVEKLKSYGNKKREESEETAHFREVYVNTAFVLYDVIPMPEFDLLNPQVLAERFAILKAFKEQYVTNTDPLKYLSTHRCKPVDIFGQAIDLIGRHAID
;
A
#
# COMPACT_ATOMS: atom_id res chain seq x y z
N MET A 1 0.71 9.86 -13.42
CA MET A 1 -0.24 8.75 -13.59
C MET A 1 -0.90 8.28 -12.29
N PHE A 2 -0.36 8.59 -11.09
CA PHE A 2 -0.85 8.08 -9.79
C PHE A 2 -1.53 9.13 -8.87
N VAL A 3 -1.93 10.29 -9.41
CA VAL A 3 -2.43 11.44 -8.64
C VAL A 3 -3.59 11.06 -7.70
N ARG A 4 -4.52 10.22 -8.18
CA ARG A 4 -5.67 9.76 -7.36
C ARG A 4 -5.26 8.85 -6.21
N LEU A 5 -4.20 8.05 -6.37
CA LEU A 5 -3.69 7.19 -5.29
C LEU A 5 -3.05 8.05 -4.19
N GLY A 6 -2.26 9.05 -4.59
CA GLY A 6 -1.68 10.03 -3.67
C GLY A 6 -2.73 10.88 -2.94
N PHE A 7 -3.88 11.13 -3.56
CA PHE A 7 -5.02 11.78 -2.88
C PHE A 7 -5.53 10.95 -1.70
N TYR A 8 -5.76 9.64 -1.86
CA TYR A 8 -6.22 8.78 -0.76
C TYR A 8 -5.20 8.71 0.38
N TYR A 9 -3.90 8.69 0.04
CA TYR A 9 -2.83 8.76 1.05
C TYR A 9 -2.89 10.07 1.84
N ARG A 10 -2.90 11.22 1.17
CA ARG A 10 -2.95 12.53 1.84
C ARG A 10 -4.20 12.71 2.68
N ARG A 11 -5.35 12.25 2.17
CA ARG A 11 -6.61 12.31 2.91
C ARG A 11 -6.55 11.45 4.18
N SER A 12 -6.08 10.22 4.04
CA SER A 12 -5.87 9.30 5.17
C SER A 12 -4.92 9.89 6.21
N LEU A 13 -3.81 10.46 5.76
CA LEU A 13 -2.83 11.10 6.62
C LEU A 13 -3.47 12.27 7.39
N GLY A 14 -4.21 13.14 6.70
CA GLY A 14 -4.93 14.24 7.35
C GLY A 14 -5.98 13.77 8.35
N GLU A 15 -6.71 12.69 8.06
CA GLU A 15 -7.69 12.12 9.00
C GLU A 15 -7.00 11.54 10.25
N VAL A 16 -5.93 10.76 10.09
CA VAL A 16 -5.19 10.16 11.20
C VAL A 16 -4.52 11.24 12.05
N LEU A 17 -3.82 12.19 11.42
CA LEU A 17 -3.03 13.20 12.15
C LEU A 17 -3.87 14.30 12.79
N LEU A 18 -4.98 14.70 12.17
CA LEU A 18 -5.76 15.86 12.64
C LEU A 18 -6.99 15.47 13.44
N LYS A 19 -7.62 14.31 13.16
CA LYS A 19 -8.92 13.96 13.73
C LYS A 19 -8.86 12.80 14.72
N GLN A 20 -7.93 11.87 14.55
CA GLN A 20 -7.87 10.65 15.37
C GLN A 20 -6.90 10.78 16.54
N ARG A 21 -6.18 11.90 16.65
CA ARG A 21 -5.25 12.15 17.76
C ARG A 21 -5.95 12.80 18.93
N GLY A 22 -5.88 12.16 20.10
CA GLY A 22 -6.33 12.74 21.36
C GLY A 22 -5.50 13.97 21.77
N ASN A 23 -4.20 13.99 21.42
CA ASN A 23 -3.33 15.15 21.57
C ASN A 23 -2.52 15.37 20.28
N PRO A 24 -2.80 16.42 19.50
CA PRO A 24 -2.06 16.75 18.28
C PRO A 24 -0.56 17.04 18.47
N MET A 25 -0.14 17.34 19.71
CA MET A 25 1.26 17.61 20.07
C MET A 25 2.01 16.40 20.63
N SER A 26 1.35 15.24 20.78
CA SER A 26 2.03 14.02 21.22
C SER A 26 3.03 13.56 20.15
N GLY A 27 4.19 13.06 20.56
CA GLY A 27 5.18 12.42 19.68
C GLY A 27 5.01 10.90 19.58
N GLU A 28 3.86 10.36 20.01
CA GLU A 28 3.62 8.92 19.97
C GLU A 28 3.66 8.39 18.55
N LEU A 29 4.28 7.21 18.45
CA LEU A 29 4.39 6.45 17.23
C LEU A 29 3.00 5.97 16.79
N ILE A 30 2.61 6.26 15.55
CA ILE A 30 1.30 5.86 15.02
C ILE A 30 1.48 4.58 14.21
N SER A 31 0.99 3.45 14.73
CA SER A 31 1.00 2.17 14.02
C SER A 31 -0.05 2.16 12.91
N ASP A 32 0.35 2.54 11.69
CA ASP A 32 -0.51 2.53 10.51
C ASP A 32 0.31 2.04 9.30
N PRO A 33 0.20 0.75 8.92
CA PRO A 33 1.02 0.17 7.86
C PRO A 33 0.78 0.86 6.52
N PHE A 34 -0.44 1.30 6.23
CA PHE A 34 -0.74 2.03 5.01
C PHE A 34 0.04 3.35 4.96
N LEU A 35 -0.04 4.15 6.02
CA LEU A 35 0.63 5.46 6.05
C LEU A 35 2.15 5.35 6.13
N ALA A 36 2.67 4.34 6.83
CA ALA A 36 4.10 4.10 6.96
C ALA A 36 4.72 3.63 5.64
N THR A 37 4.09 2.70 4.92
CA THR A 37 4.70 2.09 3.73
C THR A 37 4.29 2.74 2.42
N PHE A 38 3.20 3.50 2.35
CA PHE A 38 2.74 4.11 1.10
C PHE A 38 3.82 4.99 0.42
N PRO A 39 4.53 5.89 1.13
CA PRO A 39 5.58 6.69 0.50
C PRO A 39 6.68 5.85 -0.14
N ILE A 40 7.09 4.76 0.52
CA ILE A 40 8.15 3.86 0.04
C ILE A 40 7.67 3.08 -1.18
N VAL A 41 6.45 2.55 -1.12
CA VAL A 41 5.84 1.85 -2.27
C VAL A 41 5.60 2.80 -3.44
N ALA A 42 5.31 4.08 -3.18
CA ALA A 42 5.10 5.08 -4.22
C ALA A 42 6.35 5.32 -5.09
N GLU A 43 7.54 4.99 -4.60
CA GLU A 43 8.80 5.00 -5.35
C GLU A 43 8.99 3.76 -6.24
N GLN A 44 8.21 2.71 -6.03
CA GLN A 44 8.25 1.46 -6.80
C GLN A 44 7.14 1.47 -7.86
N LEU A 45 7.49 1.90 -9.08
CA LEU A 45 6.54 2.11 -10.17
C LEU A 45 5.76 0.84 -10.54
N ASP A 46 6.40 -0.32 -10.49
CA ASP A 46 5.82 -1.61 -10.84
C ASP A 46 4.73 -2.05 -9.84
N VAL A 47 4.99 -1.88 -8.54
CA VAL A 47 4.00 -2.14 -7.48
C VAL A 47 2.85 -1.13 -7.57
N MET A 48 3.14 0.15 -7.81
CA MET A 48 2.12 1.18 -7.96
C MET A 48 1.21 0.94 -9.18
N ASP A 49 1.77 0.41 -10.26
CA ASP A 49 0.99 0.00 -11.42
C ASP A 49 0.07 -1.18 -11.12
N LEU A 50 0.53 -2.17 -10.37
CA LEU A 50 -0.31 -3.27 -9.88
C LEU A 50 -1.47 -2.73 -9.03
N VAL A 51 -1.18 -1.93 -8.01
CA VAL A 51 -2.20 -1.34 -7.12
C VAL A 51 -3.22 -0.54 -7.90
N ARG A 52 -2.77 0.31 -8.83
CA ARG A 52 -3.65 1.08 -9.72
C ARG A 52 -4.57 0.16 -10.51
N SER A 53 -4.03 -0.93 -11.07
CA SER A 53 -4.82 -1.86 -11.89
C SER A 53 -5.92 -2.55 -11.06
N LEU A 54 -5.58 -3.04 -9.86
CA LEU A 54 -6.52 -3.68 -8.94
C LEU A 54 -7.56 -2.69 -8.42
N TRP A 55 -7.15 -1.44 -8.17
CA TRP A 55 -8.06 -0.39 -7.73
C TRP A 55 -9.07 -0.02 -8.82
N VAL A 56 -8.64 0.09 -10.08
CA VAL A 56 -9.55 0.32 -11.21
C VAL A 56 -10.53 -0.83 -11.39
N GLU A 57 -10.08 -2.08 -11.22
CA GLU A 57 -10.95 -3.26 -11.25
C GLU A 57 -11.98 -3.22 -10.11
N LYS A 58 -11.55 -2.86 -8.89
CA LYS A 58 -12.44 -2.68 -7.74
C LYS A 58 -13.46 -1.57 -7.98
N LEU A 59 -13.04 -0.41 -8.49
CA LEU A 59 -13.94 0.69 -8.86
C LEU A 59 -15.00 0.27 -9.88
N LYS A 60 -14.61 -0.52 -10.90
CA LYS A 60 -15.55 -1.06 -11.89
C LYS A 60 -16.57 -2.01 -11.27
N SER A 61 -16.14 -2.85 -10.31
CA SER A 61 -17.04 -3.81 -9.63
C SER A 61 -18.22 -3.15 -8.91
N TYR A 62 -18.09 -1.86 -8.61
CA TYR A 62 -19.08 -1.09 -7.90
C TYR A 62 -20.12 -0.38 -8.78
N GLY A 63 -19.93 -0.39 -10.11
CA GLY A 63 -20.81 0.30 -11.06
C GLY A 63 -20.84 1.82 -10.87
N ASN A 64 -21.95 2.45 -11.29
CA ASN A 64 -22.10 3.92 -11.36
C ASN A 64 -22.58 4.57 -10.04
N LYS A 65 -22.62 3.83 -8.92
CA LYS A 65 -23.02 4.42 -7.65
C LYS A 65 -21.95 5.40 -7.18
N LYS A 66 -22.33 6.68 -7.05
CA LYS A 66 -21.46 7.70 -6.47
C LYS A 66 -21.23 7.36 -5.00
N ARG A 67 -19.97 7.34 -4.59
CA ARG A 67 -19.56 7.19 -3.19
C ARG A 67 -19.07 8.50 -2.62
N GLU A 68 -19.12 8.59 -1.31
CA GLU A 68 -18.38 9.60 -0.60
C GLU A 68 -16.88 9.32 -0.69
N GLU A 69 -16.08 10.38 -0.71
CA GLU A 69 -14.62 10.27 -0.79
C GLU A 69 -14.01 9.52 0.40
N SER A 70 -14.63 9.62 1.58
CA SER A 70 -14.24 8.90 2.79
C SER A 70 -14.38 7.39 2.61
N GLU A 71 -15.52 6.93 2.11
CA GLU A 71 -15.79 5.51 1.82
C GLU A 71 -14.82 4.99 0.75
N GLU A 72 -14.61 5.77 -0.32
CA GLU A 72 -13.69 5.41 -1.38
C GLU A 72 -12.24 5.30 -0.88
N THR A 73 -11.82 6.22 0.01
CA THR A 73 -10.49 6.20 0.65
C THR A 73 -10.32 4.98 1.54
N ALA A 74 -11.33 4.61 2.32
CA ALA A 74 -11.29 3.42 3.17
C ALA A 74 -11.13 2.14 2.33
N HIS A 75 -11.89 2.01 1.24
CA HIS A 75 -11.75 0.87 0.32
C HIS A 75 -10.41 0.85 -0.39
N PHE A 76 -9.85 2.01 -0.75
CA PHE A 76 -8.51 2.05 -1.31
C PHE A 76 -7.46 1.55 -0.31
N ARG A 77 -7.55 1.95 0.97
CA ARG A 77 -6.66 1.47 2.03
C ARG A 77 -6.73 -0.04 2.18
N GLU A 78 -7.93 -0.61 2.15
CA GLU A 78 -8.15 -2.06 2.19
C GLU A 78 -7.43 -2.76 1.03
N VAL A 79 -7.62 -2.26 -0.21
CA VAL A 79 -6.93 -2.80 -1.38
C VAL A 79 -5.41 -2.70 -1.22
N TYR A 80 -4.89 -1.57 -0.75
CA TYR A 80 -3.46 -1.38 -0.56
C TYR A 80 -2.87 -2.37 0.47
N VAL A 81 -3.49 -2.48 1.65
CA VAL A 81 -2.99 -3.36 2.73
C VAL A 81 -3.04 -4.83 2.29
N ASN A 82 -4.06 -5.21 1.54
CA ASN A 82 -4.19 -6.56 1.01
C ASN A 82 -3.32 -6.84 -0.22
N THR A 83 -2.56 -5.86 -0.73
CA THR A 83 -1.76 -6.01 -1.96
C THR A 83 -0.35 -5.47 -1.80
N ALA A 84 -0.14 -4.17 -1.98
CA ALA A 84 1.16 -3.51 -1.94
C ALA A 84 1.92 -3.76 -0.63
N PHE A 85 1.23 -3.68 0.51
CA PHE A 85 1.86 -3.92 1.80
C PHE A 85 2.42 -5.34 1.91
N VAL A 86 1.63 -6.34 1.48
CA VAL A 86 2.05 -7.74 1.42
C VAL A 86 3.28 -7.91 0.51
N LEU A 87 3.26 -7.29 -0.66
CA LEU A 87 4.35 -7.40 -1.64
C LEU A 87 5.64 -6.70 -1.21
N TYR A 88 5.51 -5.57 -0.52
CA TYR A 88 6.65 -4.75 -0.10
C TYR A 88 7.40 -5.38 1.08
N ASP A 89 6.70 -5.75 2.14
CA ASP A 89 7.34 -6.13 3.40
C ASP A 89 7.40 -7.64 3.62
N VAL A 90 6.38 -8.37 3.13
CA VAL A 90 6.17 -9.78 3.47
C VAL A 90 6.74 -10.72 2.41
N ILE A 91 6.61 -10.39 1.12
CA ILE A 91 7.12 -11.24 0.04
C ILE A 91 8.60 -10.94 -0.24
N PRO A 92 9.47 -11.97 -0.33
CA PRO A 92 10.86 -11.78 -0.73
C PRO A 92 10.93 -11.45 -2.22
N MET A 93 10.88 -10.16 -2.53
CA MET A 93 11.03 -9.62 -3.88
C MET A 93 12.41 -8.96 -4.01
N PRO A 94 13.09 -9.06 -5.17
CA PRO A 94 14.32 -8.30 -5.43
C PRO A 94 14.10 -6.80 -5.20
N GLU A 95 15.11 -6.06 -4.74
CA GLU A 95 15.01 -4.60 -4.57
C GLU A 95 14.66 -3.92 -5.89
N PHE A 96 13.85 -2.87 -5.84
CA PHE A 96 13.42 -2.18 -7.04
C PHE A 96 14.60 -1.40 -7.64
N ASP A 97 14.97 -1.75 -8.88
CA ASP A 97 15.99 -1.04 -9.64
C ASP A 97 15.48 -0.82 -11.07
N LEU A 98 15.12 0.43 -11.37
CA LEU A 98 14.61 0.83 -12.68
C LEU A 98 15.65 0.66 -13.80
N LEU A 99 16.94 0.66 -13.46
CA LEU A 99 18.04 0.56 -14.41
C LEU A 99 18.46 -0.89 -14.69
N ASN A 100 17.89 -1.86 -13.97
CA ASN A 100 18.22 -3.27 -14.09
C ASN A 100 17.05 -4.08 -14.70
N PRO A 101 17.08 -4.38 -16.00
CA PRO A 101 16.00 -5.10 -16.66
C PRO A 101 15.76 -6.52 -16.13
N GLN A 102 16.81 -7.19 -15.65
CA GLN A 102 16.70 -8.54 -15.10
C GLN A 102 15.91 -8.52 -13.79
N VAL A 103 16.23 -7.58 -12.91
CA VAL A 103 15.49 -7.35 -11.66
C VAL A 103 14.03 -7.00 -11.96
N LEU A 104 13.77 -6.10 -12.91
CA LEU A 104 12.40 -5.75 -13.30
C LEU A 104 11.62 -6.95 -13.87
N ALA A 105 12.26 -7.83 -14.64
CA ALA A 105 11.64 -9.04 -15.16
C ALA A 105 11.27 -10.04 -14.06
N GLU A 106 12.15 -10.24 -13.08
CA GLU A 106 11.91 -11.10 -11.91
C GLU A 106 10.75 -10.55 -11.06
N ARG A 107 10.78 -9.25 -10.76
CA ARG A 107 9.70 -8.56 -10.03
C ARG A 107 8.38 -8.66 -10.78
N PHE A 108 8.39 -8.44 -12.11
CA PHE A 108 7.20 -8.58 -12.94
C PHE A 108 6.58 -9.98 -12.86
N ALA A 109 7.40 -11.04 -12.86
CA ALA A 109 6.90 -12.41 -12.71
C ALA A 109 6.21 -12.63 -11.35
N ILE A 110 6.79 -12.10 -10.26
CA ILE A 110 6.20 -12.15 -8.92
C ILE A 110 4.87 -11.38 -8.89
N LEU A 111 4.85 -10.14 -9.37
CA LEU A 111 3.66 -9.28 -9.39
C LEU A 111 2.52 -9.89 -10.24
N LYS A 112 2.87 -10.50 -11.37
CA LYS A 112 1.92 -11.20 -12.23
C LYS A 112 1.30 -12.41 -11.50
N ALA A 113 2.12 -13.27 -10.91
CA ALA A 113 1.65 -14.43 -10.16
C ALA A 113 0.76 -14.02 -8.97
N PHE A 114 1.15 -12.96 -8.25
CA PHE A 114 0.34 -12.37 -7.19
C PHE A 114 -1.01 -11.88 -7.72
N LYS A 115 -1.02 -11.12 -8.81
CA LYS A 115 -2.26 -10.58 -9.41
C LYS A 115 -3.22 -11.70 -9.80
N GLU A 116 -2.74 -12.73 -10.49
CA GLU A 116 -3.56 -13.87 -10.93
C GLU A 116 -4.22 -14.58 -9.75
N GLN A 117 -3.48 -14.76 -8.64
CA GLN A 117 -4.03 -15.35 -7.42
C GLN A 117 -5.01 -14.40 -6.70
N TYR A 118 -4.66 -13.11 -6.59
CA TYR A 118 -5.48 -12.11 -5.91
C TYR A 118 -6.84 -11.92 -6.60
N VAL A 119 -6.87 -11.85 -7.94
CA VAL A 119 -8.13 -11.76 -8.69
C VAL A 119 -9.02 -12.99 -8.49
N THR A 120 -8.42 -14.16 -8.24
CA THR A 120 -9.18 -15.42 -8.10
C THR A 120 -9.84 -15.59 -6.72
N ASN A 121 -9.21 -15.12 -5.64
CA ASN A 121 -9.74 -15.34 -4.27
C ASN A 121 -10.00 -14.06 -3.47
N THR A 122 -9.45 -12.91 -3.89
CA THR A 122 -9.45 -11.66 -3.10
C THR A 122 -8.93 -11.84 -1.67
N ASP A 123 -8.13 -12.87 -1.44
CA ASP A 123 -7.62 -13.23 -0.11
C ASP A 123 -6.08 -13.25 -0.13
N PRO A 124 -5.43 -12.21 0.43
CA PRO A 124 -3.98 -12.18 0.54
C PRO A 124 -3.43 -13.24 1.49
N LEU A 125 -4.19 -13.69 2.49
CA LEU A 125 -3.73 -14.71 3.45
C LEU A 125 -3.54 -16.05 2.76
N LYS A 126 -4.35 -16.35 1.74
CA LYS A 126 -4.15 -17.52 0.91
C LYS A 126 -2.85 -17.46 0.11
N TYR A 127 -2.45 -16.29 -0.39
CA TYR A 127 -1.15 -16.09 -1.03
C TYR A 127 -0.01 -16.28 -0.03
N LEU A 128 -0.14 -15.67 1.15
CA LEU A 128 0.85 -15.77 2.22
C LEU A 128 1.04 -17.20 2.75
N SER A 129 -0.03 -17.99 2.84
CA SER A 129 0.06 -19.38 3.33
C SER A 129 0.76 -20.35 2.37
N THR A 130 0.84 -20.01 1.07
CA THR A 130 1.48 -20.86 0.05
C THR A 130 2.87 -20.40 -0.35
N HIS A 131 3.33 -19.24 0.14
CA HIS A 131 4.62 -18.65 -0.25
C HIS A 131 5.53 -18.44 0.97
N ARG A 132 6.84 -18.42 0.72
CA ARG A 132 7.80 -18.02 1.76
C ARG A 132 7.62 -16.54 2.05
N CYS A 133 7.48 -16.21 3.32
CA CYS A 133 7.20 -14.86 3.80
C CYS A 133 8.28 -14.43 4.80
N LYS A 134 8.61 -13.14 4.82
CA LYS A 134 9.41 -12.52 5.86
C LYS A 134 8.53 -12.23 7.09
N PRO A 135 9.07 -12.28 8.31
CA PRO A 135 8.37 -11.79 9.49
C PRO A 135 8.01 -10.30 9.32
N VAL A 136 6.80 -9.94 9.75
CA VAL A 136 6.29 -8.57 9.74
C VAL A 136 7.01 -7.76 10.83
N ASP A 137 7.68 -6.67 10.46
CA ASP A 137 8.27 -5.75 11.44
C ASP A 137 7.23 -4.72 11.90
N ILE A 138 6.68 -4.96 13.08
CA ILE A 138 5.63 -4.11 13.68
C ILE A 138 6.14 -2.68 13.93
N PHE A 139 7.43 -2.52 14.25
CA PHE A 139 8.00 -1.20 14.56
C PHE A 139 8.37 -0.43 13.29
N GLY A 140 8.74 -1.13 12.21
CA GLY A 140 8.95 -0.55 10.89
C GLY A 140 7.66 -0.03 10.21
N GLN A 141 6.49 -0.37 10.75
CA GLN A 141 5.16 -0.04 10.20
C GLN A 141 4.48 1.13 10.90
N ALA A 142 5.28 1.96 11.55
CA ALA A 142 4.79 3.03 12.37
C ALA A 142 5.31 4.39 11.87
N ILE A 143 4.43 5.38 11.88
CA ILE A 143 4.75 6.73 11.41
C ILE A 143 5.50 7.46 12.52
N ASP A 144 6.70 7.93 12.20
CA ASP A 144 7.48 8.81 13.06
C ASP A 144 7.25 10.28 12.69
N LEU A 145 6.37 10.97 13.43
CA LEU A 145 6.03 12.37 13.19
C LEU A 145 7.23 13.34 13.24
N ILE A 146 8.35 12.94 13.82
CA ILE A 146 9.56 13.76 14.03
C ILE A 146 10.77 13.16 13.27
N GLY A 147 10.51 12.21 12.37
CA GLY A 147 11.54 11.54 11.60
C GLY A 147 12.09 12.40 10.46
N ARG A 148 13.06 11.87 9.70
CA ARG A 148 13.73 12.59 8.58
C ARG A 148 12.80 13.11 7.46
N HIS A 149 11.53 12.72 7.50
CA HIS A 149 10.49 13.15 6.55
C HIS A 149 9.65 14.33 7.07
N ALA A 150 9.81 14.72 8.34
CA ALA A 150 9.29 15.97 8.87
C ALA A 150 10.13 17.13 8.31
N ILE A 151 9.46 18.14 7.76
CA ILE A 151 10.11 19.37 7.33
C ILE A 151 10.32 20.20 8.58
N ASP A 152 11.56 20.29 9.05
CA ASP A 152 12.00 21.29 10.03
C ASP A 152 11.98 22.71 9.42
#